data_AF-A0A3S3LX92-F1
#
_entry.id   AF-A0A3S3LX92-F1
#
_cell.length_a   1.000
_cell.length_b   1.000
_cell.length_c   1.000
_cell.angle_alpha   90.00
_cell.angle_beta   90.00
_cell.angle_gamma   90.00
#
_symmetry.space_group_name_H-M   'P 1'
#
loop_
_entity.id
_entity.type
_entity.pdbx_description
1 polymer ?
#
loop_
_entity_poly.entity_id
_entity_poly.type
_entity_poly.pdbx_seq_one_letter_code
_entity_poly.pdbx_strand_id
1 'polypeptide(L)'
;MVGGAAVPAASAPTNLIIRSAASAAASRRGTTEKSFFPTARKPAPSPLLSSSFTNPNAISRWLLKSSTPTLLTRRPPSQLTVRAARGKFERKKPHVNIGTIGHVDHGKTTLTAALTMALAALGNSAPKKYDEIDAAPEERARGITINTATVEYETENRHYAHVDCPGHADYVKNMITGAAQMDGAILVVSGADGPMPQTKEHILLAKQVGVPNMVVFLNKQDQVDDEELLQLVELEVRELLSSYEFPGDDVPISSGSALLALEHLMANPTTKRGDNQWVDKIYELMDSVDSYIPIPQRQTELPFLLAVEDVFSITGRGTVATGRVERGTVKVGETVDIVGLRETRSTTVTGVEMFQKILDEALAGDNVGLLLRGVQKADIQRGMVLAKQGTITPHTKFDAIVYVLKKEEGGRHSPFFAGYRPQFYMRTTDVTGRVSSIMNDKDEESKMVMPGDRVKMVVELIMPVACEPGMRFAIREGGKTVGAGVIQSILE
;
A
#
# COMPACT_ATOMS: atom_id res chain seq x y z
N MET A 1 10.99 -52.73 -71.08
CA MET A 1 10.06 -53.28 -70.08
C MET A 1 9.41 -52.09 -69.39
N VAL A 2 8.27 -51.62 -69.91
CA VAL A 2 6.94 -51.70 -69.25
C VAL A 2 7.01 -51.13 -67.83
N GLY A 3 6.43 -50.00 -67.42
CA GLY A 3 5.29 -49.15 -67.83
C GLY A 3 4.72 -48.56 -66.51
N GLY A 4 3.96 -47.47 -66.37
CA GLY A 4 3.50 -46.31 -67.15
C GLY A 4 3.26 -45.18 -66.12
N ALA A 5 3.48 -43.90 -66.41
CA ALA A 5 2.69 -42.98 -67.22
C ALA A 5 1.39 -42.43 -66.55
N ALA A 6 1.45 -41.13 -66.24
CA ALA A 6 0.47 -40.08 -66.56
C ALA A 6 -0.82 -39.84 -65.72
N VAL A 7 -0.82 -38.64 -65.11
CA VAL A 7 -1.87 -37.60 -64.87
C VAL A 7 -2.95 -37.58 -66.00
N PRO A 8 -4.27 -37.24 -65.83
CA PRO A 8 -4.76 -35.90 -65.42
C PRO A 8 -6.21 -35.65 -64.87
N ALA A 9 -6.42 -34.39 -64.43
CA ALA A 9 -7.58 -33.49 -64.58
C ALA A 9 -8.96 -33.66 -63.85
N ALA A 10 -9.29 -32.57 -63.13
CA ALA A 10 -10.54 -31.78 -63.08
C ALA A 10 -11.86 -32.33 -62.44
N SER A 11 -12.35 -31.62 -61.41
CA SER A 11 -13.71 -31.04 -61.33
C SER A 11 -13.95 -30.29 -60.00
N ALA A 12 -14.53 -29.08 -60.09
CA ALA A 12 -15.18 -28.35 -59.00
C ALA A 12 -16.72 -28.63 -59.07
N PRO A 13 -17.63 -28.09 -58.21
CA PRO A 13 -17.49 -27.09 -57.11
C PRO A 13 -18.29 -27.45 -55.82
N THR A 14 -18.32 -26.55 -54.80
CA THR A 14 -19.54 -25.95 -54.19
C THR A 14 -19.25 -25.23 -52.85
N ASN A 15 -19.50 -23.90 -52.82
CA ASN A 15 -19.95 -22.96 -51.76
C ASN A 15 -19.24 -22.90 -50.38
N LEU A 16 -18.99 -21.74 -49.75
CA LEU A 16 -19.87 -20.58 -49.57
C LEU A 16 -19.02 -19.33 -49.20
N ILE A 17 -19.18 -18.23 -49.93
CA ILE A 17 -18.68 -16.88 -49.56
C ILE A 17 -19.93 -16.00 -49.38
N ILE A 18 -20.05 -15.32 -48.25
CA ILE A 18 -20.92 -14.14 -48.12
C ILE A 18 -20.06 -12.96 -47.64
N ARG A 19 -19.87 -11.99 -48.54
CA ARG A 19 -19.35 -10.66 -48.26
C ARG A 19 -20.51 -9.73 -47.86
N SER A 20 -20.26 -8.90 -46.87
CA SER A 20 -21.10 -7.76 -46.48
C SER A 20 -21.05 -6.64 -47.52
N ALA A 21 -22.21 -6.09 -47.89
CA ALA A 21 -22.33 -4.87 -48.67
C ALA A 21 -22.95 -3.74 -47.84
N ALA A 22 -22.39 -2.56 -48.00
CA ALA A 22 -22.85 -1.28 -47.48
C ALA A 22 -24.14 -0.79 -48.17
N SER A 23 -24.86 0.15 -47.54
CA SER A 23 -25.38 1.36 -48.19
C SER A 23 -26.14 2.26 -47.21
N ALA A 24 -26.00 3.56 -47.45
CA ALA A 24 -26.51 4.69 -46.71
C ALA A 24 -27.91 5.19 -47.18
N ALA A 25 -28.45 6.12 -46.37
CA ALA A 25 -29.21 7.34 -46.73
C ALA A 25 -30.76 7.35 -46.78
N ALA A 26 -31.32 7.98 -45.73
CA ALA A 26 -32.07 9.26 -45.74
C ALA A 26 -33.59 9.40 -46.11
N SER A 27 -34.32 9.89 -45.08
CA SER A 27 -35.24 11.05 -45.05
C SER A 27 -36.79 10.87 -45.06
N ARG A 28 -37.46 11.40 -44.01
CA ARG A 28 -38.42 12.55 -43.98
C ARG A 28 -39.23 12.53 -42.66
N ARG A 29 -39.03 13.51 -41.76
CA ARG A 29 -39.86 14.71 -41.41
C ARG A 29 -41.14 14.45 -40.58
N GLY A 30 -41.22 15.12 -39.42
CA GLY A 30 -42.45 15.37 -38.67
C GLY A 30 -42.21 16.01 -37.29
N THR A 31 -42.47 17.30 -37.17
CA THR A 31 -42.31 18.22 -36.02
C THR A 31 -43.30 18.00 -34.87
N THR A 32 -42.90 18.29 -33.61
CA THR A 32 -43.60 19.22 -32.69
C THR A 32 -42.83 19.43 -31.38
N GLU A 33 -42.71 20.70 -30.99
CA GLU A 33 -42.19 21.20 -29.72
C GLU A 33 -43.09 20.84 -28.53
N LYS A 34 -42.50 20.67 -27.34
CA LYS A 34 -42.97 21.30 -26.10
C LYS A 34 -41.93 21.17 -24.98
N SER A 35 -41.50 22.32 -24.50
CA SER A 35 -40.66 22.59 -23.34
C SER A 35 -41.41 22.36 -22.03
N PHE A 36 -40.75 21.80 -21.02
CA PHE A 36 -41.17 21.91 -19.62
C PHE A 36 -39.95 21.94 -18.69
N PHE A 37 -39.71 23.11 -18.09
CA PHE A 37 -38.87 23.32 -16.92
C PHE A 37 -39.61 22.85 -15.65
N PRO A 38 -38.90 22.41 -14.60
CA PRO A 38 -39.37 22.58 -13.23
C PRO A 38 -38.57 23.68 -12.52
N THR A 39 -39.31 24.69 -12.08
CA THR A 39 -38.91 25.86 -11.29
C THR A 39 -38.61 25.53 -9.83
N ALA A 40 -37.71 26.35 -9.26
CA ALA A 40 -37.34 26.44 -7.86
C ALA A 40 -38.53 26.59 -6.89
N ARG A 41 -38.43 25.93 -5.72
CA ARG A 41 -39.27 26.19 -4.54
C ARG A 41 -38.52 27.05 -3.53
N LYS A 42 -39.10 28.21 -3.20
CA LYS A 42 -38.75 29.09 -2.08
C LYS A 42 -39.22 28.50 -0.73
N PRO A 43 -38.58 28.85 0.40
CA PRO A 43 -39.07 28.52 1.74
C PRO A 43 -40.12 29.54 2.22
N ALA A 44 -41.01 29.10 3.11
CA ALA A 44 -42.06 29.90 3.77
C ALA A 44 -41.77 30.03 5.29
N PRO A 45 -42.40 30.99 6.01
CA PRO A 45 -41.73 31.82 7.01
C PRO A 45 -41.93 31.42 8.49
N SER A 46 -41.12 32.06 9.33
CA SER A 46 -41.13 32.06 10.80
C SER A 46 -42.35 32.77 11.43
N PRO A 47 -42.67 32.49 12.70
CA PRO A 47 -43.48 33.39 13.52
C PRO A 47 -42.60 34.25 14.45
N LEU A 48 -42.99 35.52 14.54
CA LEU A 48 -42.56 36.54 15.49
C LEU A 48 -43.36 36.43 16.80
N LEU A 49 -42.75 36.88 17.91
CA LEU A 49 -43.31 37.54 19.12
C LEU A 49 -42.20 37.50 20.19
N SER A 50 -41.88 38.49 21.01
CA SER A 50 -42.09 39.94 21.09
C SER A 50 -41.17 40.45 22.21
N SER A 51 -40.93 41.75 22.19
CA SER A 51 -40.03 42.60 22.96
C SER A 51 -40.14 42.65 24.50
N SER A 52 -39.02 43.08 25.12
CA SER A 52 -38.86 43.95 26.33
C SER A 52 -39.28 43.37 27.70
N PHE A 53 -38.48 43.47 28.76
CA PHE A 53 -38.12 44.70 29.48
C PHE A 53 -36.77 44.61 30.23
N THR A 54 -36.15 45.78 30.36
CA THR A 54 -34.97 46.12 31.16
C THR A 54 -35.32 46.59 32.59
N ASN A 55 -34.30 46.58 33.46
CA ASN A 55 -34.01 47.52 34.57
C ASN A 55 -34.24 47.08 36.06
N PRO A 56 -33.57 47.72 37.06
CA PRO A 56 -32.58 47.07 37.93
C PRO A 56 -32.72 47.41 39.46
N ASN A 57 -31.76 46.95 40.29
CA ASN A 57 -31.34 47.46 41.61
C ASN A 57 -32.34 47.64 42.79
N ALA A 58 -32.03 46.97 43.93
CA ALA A 58 -32.06 47.48 45.33
C ALA A 58 -31.77 46.30 46.31
N ILE A 59 -30.56 46.11 46.87
CA ILE A 59 -29.92 46.68 48.08
C ILE A 59 -30.69 46.46 49.41
N SER A 60 -29.99 45.84 50.39
CA SER A 60 -30.12 45.87 51.88
C SER A 60 -30.96 44.72 52.50
N ARG A 61 -30.64 44.11 53.66
CA ARG A 61 -29.60 44.32 54.71
C ARG A 61 -29.60 43.08 55.63
N TRP A 62 -28.40 42.68 56.07
CA TRP A 62 -28.00 42.23 57.42
C TRP A 62 -28.89 41.30 58.26
N LEU A 63 -28.32 40.17 58.69
CA LEU A 63 -28.32 39.72 60.11
C LEU A 63 -27.15 38.76 60.39
N LEU A 64 -26.54 38.95 61.57
CA LEU A 64 -25.33 38.32 62.09
C LEU A 64 -25.50 36.83 62.46
N LYS A 65 -24.40 36.04 62.46
CA LYS A 65 -23.79 35.45 63.68
C LYS A 65 -22.59 34.50 63.43
N SER A 66 -21.49 34.81 64.13
CA SER A 66 -20.50 33.94 64.82
C SER A 66 -19.73 32.80 64.12
N SER A 67 -18.45 33.09 63.86
CA SER A 67 -17.21 32.37 64.26
C SER A 67 -17.21 30.86 64.62
N THR A 68 -16.47 30.07 63.84
CA THR A 68 -15.53 28.99 64.28
C THR A 68 -14.48 28.72 63.18
N PRO A 69 -13.24 28.32 63.50
CA PRO A 69 -12.14 28.24 62.53
C PRO A 69 -12.14 26.89 61.80
N THR A 70 -12.18 26.90 60.47
CA THR A 70 -12.14 25.67 59.66
C THR A 70 -10.81 25.57 58.92
N LEU A 71 -10.18 24.40 59.07
CA LEU A 71 -8.88 23.99 58.58
C LEU A 71 -8.57 24.41 57.13
N LEU A 72 -7.30 24.76 56.91
CA LEU A 72 -6.63 24.77 55.60
C LEU A 72 -6.90 23.45 54.85
N THR A 73 -7.84 23.48 53.91
CA THR A 73 -8.03 22.39 52.95
C THR A 73 -6.96 22.51 51.87
N ARG A 74 -6.00 21.57 51.90
CA ARG A 74 -5.04 21.33 50.82
C ARG A 74 -5.83 21.18 49.52
N ARG A 75 -5.51 22.00 48.51
CA ARG A 75 -5.87 21.73 47.11
C ARG A 75 -5.41 20.31 46.77
N PRO A 76 -6.24 19.47 46.11
CA PRO A 76 -5.76 18.19 45.64
C PRO A 76 -4.65 18.45 44.61
N PRO A 77 -3.55 17.68 44.63
CA PRO A 77 -2.55 17.80 43.60
C PRO A 77 -3.22 17.48 42.26
N SER A 78 -3.01 18.35 41.27
CA SER A 78 -3.32 18.07 39.88
C SER A 78 -2.90 16.64 39.57
N GLN A 79 -3.81 15.84 39.00
CA GLN A 79 -3.49 14.53 38.44
C GLN A 79 -2.31 14.74 37.49
N LEU A 80 -1.11 14.42 37.98
CA LEU A 80 0.04 14.18 37.16
C LEU A 80 -0.38 12.99 36.30
N THR A 81 -0.71 13.24 35.04
CA THR A 81 -0.89 12.18 34.06
C THR A 81 0.40 11.38 34.09
N VAL A 82 0.33 10.21 34.70
CA VAL A 82 1.44 9.26 34.77
C VAL A 82 1.81 8.96 33.32
N ARG A 83 2.91 9.54 32.86
CA ARG A 83 3.55 9.10 31.62
C ARG A 83 3.81 7.62 31.82
N ALA A 84 3.09 6.76 31.10
CA ALA A 84 3.61 5.43 30.84
C ALA A 84 5.02 5.66 30.25
N ALA A 85 6.05 5.23 30.97
CA ALA A 85 7.42 5.32 30.49
C ALA A 85 7.47 4.49 29.20
N ARG A 86 7.47 5.16 28.05
CA ARG A 86 7.64 4.50 26.77
C ARG A 86 8.98 3.79 26.79
N GLY A 87 8.98 2.49 26.52
CA GLY A 87 10.20 1.69 26.49
C GLY A 87 11.18 2.23 25.44
N LYS A 88 12.47 2.01 25.66
CA LYS A 88 13.50 2.24 24.64
C LYS A 88 13.56 1.01 23.74
N PHE A 89 13.65 1.21 22.42
CA PHE A 89 13.85 0.10 21.51
C PHE A 89 15.31 -0.37 21.58
N GLU A 90 15.53 -1.66 21.84
CA GLU A 90 16.86 -2.26 21.88
C GLU A 90 17.09 -3.10 20.62
N ARG A 91 18.09 -2.72 19.82
CA ARG A 91 18.47 -3.43 18.59
C ARG A 91 19.24 -4.72 18.92
N LYS A 92 18.54 -5.77 19.33
CA LYS A 92 19.14 -7.09 19.66
C LYS A 92 19.27 -8.02 18.46
N LYS A 93 18.34 -7.93 17.51
CA LYS A 93 18.21 -8.83 16.36
C LYS A 93 18.23 -8.04 15.05
N PRO A 94 18.70 -8.62 13.94
CA PRO A 94 18.57 -8.02 12.62
C PRO A 94 17.10 -7.70 12.28
N HIS A 95 16.87 -6.52 11.69
CA HIS A 95 15.54 -6.02 11.36
C HIS A 95 15.19 -6.25 9.88
N VAL A 96 14.06 -6.90 9.61
CA VAL A 96 13.56 -7.17 8.26
C VAL A 96 12.11 -6.71 8.13
N ASN A 97 11.80 -6.02 7.03
CA ASN A 97 10.43 -5.64 6.70
C ASN A 97 9.81 -6.69 5.81
N ILE A 98 8.68 -7.24 6.21
CA ILE A 98 7.90 -8.16 5.41
C ILE A 98 6.46 -7.68 5.30
N GLY A 99 5.64 -8.33 4.50
CA GLY A 99 4.22 -8.05 4.48
C GLY A 99 3.43 -9.04 3.64
N THR A 100 2.12 -9.08 3.88
CA THR A 100 1.18 -9.96 3.19
C THR A 100 0.62 -9.28 1.95
N ILE A 101 0.67 -9.99 0.82
CA ILE A 101 0.03 -9.57 -0.43
C ILE A 101 -0.75 -10.74 -1.02
N GLY A 102 -1.72 -10.46 -1.89
CA GLY A 102 -2.59 -11.47 -2.48
C GLY A 102 -4.02 -10.96 -2.65
N HIS A 103 -4.85 -11.76 -3.31
CA HIS A 103 -6.24 -11.43 -3.63
C HIS A 103 -7.11 -11.20 -2.39
N VAL A 104 -8.24 -10.50 -2.59
CA VAL A 104 -9.25 -10.31 -1.54
C VAL A 104 -9.74 -11.67 -1.02
N ASP A 105 -10.08 -11.74 0.26
CA ASP A 105 -10.60 -12.95 0.93
C ASP A 105 -9.68 -14.20 0.93
N HIS A 106 -8.43 -14.09 0.48
CA HIS A 106 -7.43 -15.16 0.63
C HIS A 106 -6.89 -15.29 2.07
N GLY A 107 -7.27 -14.40 2.98
CA GLY A 107 -6.95 -14.49 4.41
C GLY A 107 -5.62 -13.86 4.85
N LYS A 108 -5.19 -12.77 4.19
CA LYS A 108 -3.98 -12.00 4.55
C LYS A 108 -3.99 -11.54 6.01
N THR A 109 -5.02 -10.81 6.41
CA THR A 109 -5.15 -10.25 7.77
C THR A 109 -5.32 -11.34 8.83
N THR A 110 -6.02 -12.43 8.50
CA THR A 110 -6.12 -13.62 9.36
C THR A 110 -4.76 -14.26 9.59
N LEU A 111 -3.95 -14.40 8.53
CA LEU A 111 -2.58 -14.90 8.64
C LEU A 111 -1.70 -13.98 9.48
N THR A 112 -1.80 -12.66 9.28
CA THR A 112 -1.08 -11.66 10.07
C THR A 112 -1.43 -11.76 11.56
N ALA A 113 -2.71 -11.92 11.91
CA ALA A 113 -3.14 -12.15 13.28
C ALA A 113 -2.56 -13.47 13.84
N ALA A 114 -2.65 -14.57 13.08
CA ALA A 114 -2.10 -15.87 13.48
C ALA A 114 -0.59 -15.82 13.75
N LEU A 115 0.17 -15.13 12.90
CA LEU A 115 1.61 -14.90 13.05
C LEU A 115 1.93 -14.18 14.36
N THR A 116 1.21 -13.09 14.67
CA THR A 116 1.45 -12.34 15.91
C THR A 116 1.14 -13.17 17.15
N MET A 117 0.08 -13.98 17.12
CA MET A 117 -0.30 -14.84 18.25
C MET A 117 0.66 -16.02 18.42
N ALA A 118 1.07 -16.68 17.33
CA ALA A 118 1.99 -17.81 17.38
C ALA A 118 3.35 -17.37 17.94
N LEU A 119 3.90 -16.25 17.46
CA LEU A 119 5.20 -15.75 17.93
C LEU A 119 5.12 -15.12 19.33
N ALA A 120 3.96 -14.63 19.74
CA ALA A 120 3.71 -14.24 21.13
C ALA A 120 3.69 -15.44 22.09
N ALA A 121 3.18 -16.60 21.65
CA ALA A 121 3.16 -17.83 22.45
C ALA A 121 4.58 -18.33 22.81
N LEU A 122 5.57 -18.02 21.96
CA LEU A 122 6.99 -18.28 22.22
C LEU A 122 7.64 -17.28 23.19
N GLY A 123 6.89 -16.29 23.68
CA GLY A 123 7.32 -15.32 24.68
C GLY A 123 8.04 -14.08 24.11
N ASN A 124 8.06 -13.93 22.79
CA ASN A 124 8.92 -12.96 22.12
C ASN A 124 8.20 -11.67 21.68
N SER A 125 6.87 -11.60 21.73
CA SER A 125 6.11 -10.49 21.14
C SER A 125 4.75 -10.28 21.81
N ALA A 126 4.15 -9.09 21.63
CA ALA A 126 2.78 -8.83 22.06
C ALA A 126 1.80 -9.37 21.00
N PRO A 127 0.82 -10.21 21.37
CA PRO A 127 -0.16 -10.73 20.40
C PRO A 127 -1.06 -9.60 19.92
N LYS A 128 -1.46 -9.64 18.64
CA LYS A 128 -2.50 -8.77 18.08
C LYS A 128 -3.67 -9.58 17.57
N LYS A 129 -4.88 -9.06 17.78
CA LYS A 129 -6.11 -9.68 17.27
C LYS A 129 -6.45 -9.17 15.87
N TYR A 130 -7.28 -9.92 15.15
CA TYR A 130 -7.82 -9.51 13.84
C TYR A 130 -8.39 -8.08 13.87
N ASP A 131 -9.27 -7.79 14.85
CA ASP A 131 -9.92 -6.48 15.01
C ASP A 131 -8.96 -5.34 15.40
N GLU A 132 -7.75 -5.67 15.84
CA GLU A 132 -6.70 -4.70 16.18
C GLU A 132 -5.83 -4.36 14.97
N ILE A 133 -5.85 -5.21 13.93
CA ILE A 133 -5.21 -4.97 12.64
C ILE A 133 -6.19 -4.20 11.76
N ASP A 134 -7.39 -4.75 11.53
CA ASP A 134 -8.52 -4.07 10.87
C ASP A 134 -9.28 -3.20 11.91
N ALA A 135 -8.59 -2.17 12.40
CA ALA A 135 -9.10 -1.33 13.49
C ALA A 135 -10.05 -0.23 13.01
N ALA A 136 -10.02 0.16 11.72
CA ALA A 136 -10.81 1.29 11.27
C ALA A 136 -12.31 0.94 11.25
N PRO A 137 -13.21 1.87 11.66
CA PRO A 137 -14.65 1.62 11.64
C PRO A 137 -15.19 1.22 10.26
N GLU A 138 -14.59 1.75 9.19
CA GLU A 138 -14.95 1.43 7.80
C GLU A 138 -14.51 0.01 7.39
N GLU A 139 -13.36 -0.46 7.89
CA GLU A 139 -12.85 -1.82 7.66
C GLU A 139 -13.75 -2.86 8.34
N ARG A 140 -14.08 -2.64 9.61
CA ARG A 140 -14.99 -3.51 10.37
C ARG A 140 -16.40 -3.59 9.76
N ALA A 141 -16.89 -2.48 9.21
CA ALA A 141 -18.21 -2.45 8.58
C ALA A 141 -18.25 -3.16 7.22
N ARG A 142 -17.14 -3.15 6.47
CA ARG A 142 -17.06 -3.76 5.14
C ARG A 142 -16.43 -5.15 5.12
N GLY A 143 -15.76 -5.56 6.19
CA GLY A 143 -15.03 -6.84 6.27
C GLY A 143 -13.84 -6.93 5.32
N ILE A 144 -13.26 -5.78 4.93
CA ILE A 144 -12.10 -5.71 4.03
C ILE A 144 -11.08 -4.74 4.59
N THR A 145 -9.79 -5.09 4.47
CA THR A 145 -8.68 -4.18 4.77
C THR A 145 -8.67 -3.02 3.77
N ILE A 146 -8.60 -1.80 4.28
CA ILE A 146 -8.59 -0.57 3.47
C ILE A 146 -7.23 0.10 3.61
N ASN A 147 -6.76 0.27 4.83
CA ASN A 147 -5.49 0.90 5.16
C ASN A 147 -4.41 -0.15 5.37
N THR A 148 -3.16 0.22 5.13
CA THR A 148 -2.01 -0.62 5.51
C THR A 148 -1.88 -0.62 7.03
N ALA A 149 -1.70 -1.80 7.62
CA ALA A 149 -1.47 -1.96 9.04
C ALA A 149 -0.09 -2.54 9.30
N THR A 150 0.72 -1.87 10.12
CA THR A 150 2.05 -2.38 10.50
C THR A 150 1.99 -3.05 11.88
N VAL A 151 2.41 -4.31 11.95
CA VAL A 151 2.53 -5.08 13.19
C VAL A 151 3.99 -5.46 13.45
N GLU A 152 4.36 -5.62 14.72
CA GLU A 152 5.69 -6.08 15.12
C GLU A 152 5.60 -7.49 15.69
N TYR A 153 6.56 -8.32 15.36
CA TYR A 153 6.82 -9.60 16.00
C TYR A 153 8.26 -10.03 15.72
N GLU A 154 8.76 -11.05 16.42
CA GLU A 154 10.12 -11.52 16.22
C GLU A 154 10.21 -13.05 16.31
N THR A 155 11.15 -13.61 15.54
CA THR A 155 11.59 -14.99 15.69
C THR A 155 12.79 -15.03 16.63
N GLU A 156 13.36 -16.21 16.86
CA GLU A 156 14.63 -16.33 17.60
C GLU A 156 15.76 -15.58 16.89
N ASN A 157 15.74 -15.55 15.55
CA ASN A 157 16.81 -15.03 14.72
C ASN A 157 16.66 -13.54 14.40
N ARG A 158 15.43 -13.05 14.19
CA ARG A 158 15.18 -11.75 13.55
C ARG A 158 14.00 -11.02 14.15
N HIS A 159 14.03 -9.69 14.06
CA HIS A 159 12.90 -8.83 14.37
C HIS A 159 12.20 -8.42 13.06
N TYR A 160 10.87 -8.54 13.04
CA TYR A 160 10.05 -8.24 11.87
C TYR A 160 9.15 -7.03 12.09
N ALA A 161 9.12 -6.14 11.10
CA ALA A 161 7.99 -5.26 10.88
C ALA A 161 7.16 -5.84 9.73
N HIS A 162 5.91 -6.19 10.00
CA HIS A 162 5.02 -6.78 9.02
C HIS A 162 3.97 -5.76 8.57
N VAL A 163 3.89 -5.51 7.27
CA VAL A 163 2.89 -4.62 6.64
C VAL A 163 1.77 -5.46 6.04
N ASP A 164 0.57 -5.40 6.62
CA ASP A 164 -0.62 -6.05 6.07
C ASP A 164 -1.22 -5.18 4.96
N CYS A 165 -1.25 -5.68 3.73
CA CYS A 165 -1.73 -4.92 2.57
C CYS A 165 -3.16 -5.32 2.16
N PRO A 166 -3.97 -4.36 1.67
CA PRO A 166 -5.31 -4.66 1.17
C PRO A 166 -5.26 -5.45 -0.14
N GLY A 167 -6.23 -6.35 -0.34
CA GLY A 167 -6.35 -7.18 -1.55
C GLY A 167 -7.43 -6.76 -2.55
N HIS A 168 -8.25 -5.76 -2.20
CA HIS A 168 -9.33 -5.29 -3.06
C HIS A 168 -8.80 -4.32 -4.12
N ALA A 169 -9.32 -4.40 -5.35
CA ALA A 169 -8.83 -3.62 -6.50
C ALA A 169 -8.83 -2.11 -6.25
N ASP A 170 -9.87 -1.60 -5.57
CA ASP A 170 -10.01 -0.18 -5.25
C ASP A 170 -8.92 0.37 -4.31
N TYR A 171 -8.29 -0.50 -3.51
CA TYR A 171 -7.29 -0.11 -2.51
C TYR A 171 -5.86 -0.51 -2.90
N VAL A 172 -5.63 -0.90 -4.17
CA VAL A 172 -4.28 -1.24 -4.67
C VAL A 172 -3.27 -0.11 -4.47
N LYS A 173 -3.71 1.16 -4.43
CA LYS A 173 -2.82 2.29 -4.11
C LYS A 173 -2.13 2.14 -2.74
N ASN A 174 -2.84 1.59 -1.76
CA ASN A 174 -2.32 1.38 -0.42
C ASN A 174 -1.40 0.15 -0.41
N MET A 175 -1.74 -0.88 -1.18
CA MET A 175 -0.85 -2.03 -1.38
C MET A 175 0.48 -1.63 -2.02
N ILE A 176 0.50 -0.78 -3.06
CA ILE A 176 1.74 -0.30 -3.70
C ILE A 176 2.65 0.39 -2.68
N THR A 177 2.07 1.25 -1.85
CA THR A 177 2.82 1.96 -0.81
C THR A 177 3.32 1.03 0.29
N GLY A 178 2.54 0.03 0.70
CA GLY A 178 2.99 -0.98 1.65
C GLY A 178 4.09 -1.89 1.08
N ALA A 179 3.93 -2.35 -0.16
CA ALA A 179 4.90 -3.22 -0.84
C ALA A 179 6.26 -2.55 -1.06
N ALA A 180 6.29 -1.23 -1.28
CA ALA A 180 7.55 -0.47 -1.34
C ALA A 180 8.38 -0.54 -0.03
N GLN A 181 7.75 -0.92 1.09
CA GLN A 181 8.44 -1.06 2.38
C GLN A 181 9.03 -2.45 2.62
N MET A 182 8.69 -3.43 1.79
CA MET A 182 9.00 -4.84 2.02
C MET A 182 10.42 -5.18 1.53
N ASP A 183 11.20 -5.83 2.38
CA ASP A 183 12.44 -6.55 2.01
C ASP A 183 12.15 -7.95 1.45
N GLY A 184 10.95 -8.45 1.71
CA GLY A 184 10.36 -9.60 1.05
C GLY A 184 8.88 -9.71 1.39
N ALA A 185 8.10 -10.43 0.59
CA ALA A 185 6.66 -10.52 0.77
C ALA A 185 6.19 -11.96 1.03
N ILE A 186 5.09 -12.09 1.77
CA ILE A 186 4.34 -13.33 1.91
C ILE A 186 3.15 -13.24 0.94
N LEU A 187 3.16 -14.06 -0.11
CA LEU A 187 2.05 -14.20 -1.04
C LEU A 187 1.03 -15.17 -0.46
N VAL A 188 -0.16 -14.67 -0.16
CA VAL A 188 -1.26 -15.49 0.37
C VAL A 188 -2.18 -15.88 -0.78
N VAL A 189 -2.26 -17.18 -1.06
CA VAL A 189 -3.13 -17.76 -2.09
C VAL A 189 -4.07 -18.75 -1.41
N SER A 190 -5.36 -18.70 -1.73
CA SER A 190 -6.32 -19.68 -1.25
C SER A 190 -6.12 -20.99 -2.02
N GLY A 191 -5.90 -22.11 -1.32
CA GLY A 191 -5.80 -23.43 -1.92
C GLY A 191 -7.11 -23.89 -2.58
N ALA A 192 -8.26 -23.33 -2.16
CA ALA A 192 -9.56 -23.62 -2.77
C ALA A 192 -9.84 -22.78 -4.02
N ASP A 193 -9.33 -21.54 -4.09
CA ASP A 193 -9.63 -20.60 -5.18
C ASP A 193 -8.53 -20.53 -6.24
N GLY A 194 -7.28 -20.83 -5.87
CA GLY A 194 -6.11 -20.69 -6.74
C GLY A 194 -5.68 -19.24 -7.01
N PRO A 195 -4.81 -19.01 -8.01
CA PRO A 195 -4.32 -17.69 -8.36
C PRO A 195 -5.38 -16.83 -9.09
N MET A 196 -5.84 -15.78 -8.41
CA MET A 196 -6.86 -14.83 -8.89
C MET A 196 -6.25 -13.58 -9.55
N PRO A 197 -7.04 -12.70 -10.23
CA PRO A 197 -6.51 -11.54 -10.96
C PRO A 197 -5.62 -10.61 -10.11
N GLN A 198 -6.02 -10.32 -8.87
CA GLN A 198 -5.23 -9.50 -7.95
C GLN A 198 -3.98 -10.22 -7.45
N THR A 199 -3.94 -11.55 -7.41
CA THR A 199 -2.70 -12.30 -7.17
C THR A 199 -1.66 -11.94 -8.25
N LYS A 200 -2.07 -11.93 -9.52
CA LYS A 200 -1.22 -11.54 -10.65
C LYS A 200 -0.80 -10.06 -10.55
N GLU A 201 -1.76 -9.16 -10.31
CA GLU A 201 -1.48 -7.72 -10.18
C GLU A 201 -0.52 -7.45 -9.01
N HIS A 202 -0.66 -8.15 -7.89
CA HIS A 202 0.19 -7.95 -6.71
C HIS A 202 1.62 -8.45 -6.93
N ILE A 203 1.83 -9.62 -7.55
CA ILE A 203 3.18 -10.11 -7.88
C ILE A 203 3.89 -9.12 -8.81
N LEU A 204 3.17 -8.67 -9.84
CA LEU A 204 3.69 -7.70 -10.78
C LEU A 204 4.05 -6.39 -10.08
N LEU A 205 3.15 -5.82 -9.30
CA LEU A 205 3.41 -4.58 -8.57
C LEU A 205 4.55 -4.72 -7.55
N ALA A 206 4.62 -5.85 -6.83
CA ALA A 206 5.70 -6.15 -5.90
C ALA A 206 7.07 -6.13 -6.62
N LYS A 207 7.17 -6.76 -7.80
CA LYS A 207 8.38 -6.69 -8.64
C LYS A 207 8.74 -5.25 -9.01
N GLN A 208 7.75 -4.45 -9.37
CA GLN A 208 7.98 -3.08 -9.85
C GLN A 208 8.37 -2.10 -8.74
N VAL A 209 7.82 -2.27 -7.54
CA VAL A 209 8.25 -1.49 -6.36
C VAL A 209 9.55 -2.03 -5.74
N GLY A 210 10.10 -3.12 -6.27
CA GLY A 210 11.42 -3.61 -5.92
C GLY A 210 11.48 -4.64 -4.80
N VAL A 211 10.39 -5.37 -4.53
CA VAL A 211 10.41 -6.50 -3.60
C VAL A 211 11.28 -7.61 -4.20
N PRO A 212 12.38 -8.01 -3.54
CA PRO A 212 13.37 -8.90 -4.16
C PRO A 212 12.99 -10.38 -4.06
N ASN A 213 12.39 -10.81 -2.95
CA ASN A 213 12.09 -12.21 -2.66
C ASN A 213 10.67 -12.36 -2.11
N MET A 214 10.06 -13.51 -2.36
CA MET A 214 8.72 -13.84 -1.88
C MET A 214 8.68 -15.26 -1.32
N VAL A 215 7.84 -15.47 -0.31
CA VAL A 215 7.45 -16.80 0.20
C VAL A 215 5.95 -16.94 -0.01
N VAL A 216 5.46 -18.15 -0.33
CA VAL A 216 4.03 -18.38 -0.57
C VAL A 216 3.42 -19.14 0.59
N PHE A 217 2.23 -18.70 1.00
CA PHE A 217 1.36 -19.45 1.91
C PHE A 217 0.07 -19.84 1.19
N LEU A 218 -0.11 -21.14 0.92
CA LEU A 218 -1.36 -21.72 0.42
C LEU A 218 -2.33 -21.88 1.60
N ASN A 219 -3.14 -20.85 1.79
CA ASN A 219 -4.11 -20.76 2.88
C ASN A 219 -5.39 -21.55 2.58
N LYS A 220 -6.23 -21.73 3.59
CA LYS A 220 -7.52 -22.45 3.51
C LYS A 220 -7.37 -23.91 3.08
N GLN A 221 -6.26 -24.56 3.44
CA GLN A 221 -6.08 -25.99 3.22
C GLN A 221 -7.20 -26.82 3.89
N ASP A 222 -7.80 -26.32 4.96
CA ASP A 222 -8.96 -26.92 5.63
C ASP A 222 -10.22 -27.03 4.76
N GLN A 223 -10.28 -26.31 3.65
CA GLN A 223 -11.41 -26.31 2.70
C GLN A 223 -11.13 -27.16 1.45
N VAL A 224 -9.96 -27.80 1.39
CA VAL A 224 -9.52 -28.58 0.23
C VAL A 224 -9.48 -30.05 0.63
N ASP A 225 -10.45 -30.82 0.13
CA ASP A 225 -10.57 -32.26 0.43
C ASP A 225 -9.65 -33.13 -0.45
N ASP A 226 -9.10 -32.57 -1.54
CA ASP A 226 -8.29 -33.27 -2.54
C ASP A 226 -6.86 -32.71 -2.59
N GLU A 227 -5.88 -33.57 -2.28
CA GLU A 227 -4.45 -33.22 -2.30
C GLU A 227 -3.94 -32.92 -3.73
N GLU A 228 -4.54 -33.54 -4.76
CA GLU A 228 -4.18 -33.28 -6.16
C GLU A 228 -4.53 -31.85 -6.58
N LEU A 229 -5.65 -31.31 -6.08
CA LEU A 229 -6.05 -29.92 -6.32
C LEU A 229 -5.04 -28.95 -5.72
N LEU A 230 -4.57 -29.21 -4.50
CA LEU A 230 -3.59 -28.36 -3.83
C LEU A 230 -2.25 -28.35 -4.58
N GLN A 231 -1.81 -29.51 -5.07
CA GLN A 231 -0.60 -29.63 -5.90
C GLN A 231 -0.74 -28.90 -7.24
N LEU A 232 -1.92 -28.96 -7.87
CA LEU A 232 -2.20 -28.20 -9.09
C LEU A 232 -2.12 -26.70 -8.84
N VAL A 233 -2.74 -26.20 -7.76
CA VAL A 233 -2.66 -24.78 -7.38
C VAL A 233 -1.22 -24.37 -7.09
N GLU A 234 -0.44 -25.21 -6.43
CA GLU A 234 0.98 -24.95 -6.21
C GLU A 234 1.72 -24.75 -7.54
N LEU A 235 1.52 -25.66 -8.50
CA LEU A 235 2.14 -25.58 -9.82
C LEU A 235 1.76 -24.28 -10.55
N GLU A 236 0.48 -23.92 -10.56
CA GLU A 236 0.02 -22.67 -11.18
C GLU A 236 0.64 -21.42 -10.53
N VAL A 237 0.82 -21.42 -9.21
CA VAL A 237 1.48 -20.32 -8.50
C VAL A 237 2.96 -20.23 -8.87
N ARG A 238 3.65 -21.36 -9.00
CA ARG A 238 5.07 -21.39 -9.43
C ARG A 238 5.22 -20.85 -10.86
N GLU A 239 4.39 -21.28 -11.79
CA GLU A 239 4.37 -20.75 -13.16
C GLU A 239 4.12 -19.24 -13.18
N LEU A 240 3.18 -18.77 -12.36
CA LEU A 240 2.87 -17.34 -12.25
C LEU A 240 4.05 -16.52 -11.72
N LEU A 241 4.74 -17.01 -10.68
CA LEU A 241 5.95 -16.36 -10.15
C LEU A 241 7.05 -16.30 -11.21
N SER A 242 7.29 -17.41 -11.92
CA SER A 242 8.26 -17.48 -13.01
C SER A 242 7.92 -16.51 -14.15
N SER A 243 6.65 -16.35 -14.49
CA SER A 243 6.20 -15.40 -15.53
C SER A 243 6.51 -13.93 -15.21
N TYR A 244 6.64 -13.60 -13.93
CA TYR A 244 6.97 -12.25 -13.44
C TYR A 244 8.41 -12.13 -12.90
N GLU A 245 9.30 -13.01 -13.37
CA GLU A 245 10.74 -12.98 -13.07
C GLU A 245 11.07 -13.19 -11.57
N PHE A 246 10.22 -13.90 -10.84
CA PHE A 246 10.59 -14.50 -9.55
C PHE A 246 11.03 -15.96 -9.78
N PRO A 247 11.92 -16.51 -8.94
CA PRO A 247 12.40 -17.89 -9.11
C PRO A 247 11.34 -18.90 -8.63
N GLY A 248 10.27 -19.09 -9.42
CA GLY A 248 9.08 -19.85 -9.01
C GLY A 248 9.36 -21.28 -8.54
N ASP A 249 10.36 -21.95 -9.09
CA ASP A 249 10.77 -23.30 -8.68
C ASP A 249 11.47 -23.33 -7.31
N ASP A 250 12.18 -22.26 -6.94
CA ASP A 250 12.96 -22.17 -5.70
C ASP A 250 12.19 -21.49 -4.56
N VAL A 251 11.09 -20.80 -4.86
CA VAL A 251 10.28 -20.10 -3.85
C VAL A 251 9.67 -21.14 -2.89
N PRO A 252 9.86 -20.99 -1.56
CA PRO A 252 9.23 -21.86 -0.58
C PRO A 252 7.72 -21.64 -0.58
N ILE A 253 6.98 -22.75 -0.62
CA ILE A 253 5.52 -22.77 -0.55
C ILE A 253 5.13 -23.62 0.65
N SER A 254 4.36 -23.04 1.57
CA SER A 254 3.81 -23.74 2.73
C SER A 254 2.29 -23.73 2.66
N SER A 255 1.67 -24.88 2.92
CA SER A 255 0.20 -25.02 2.95
C SER A 255 -0.30 -25.07 4.39
N GLY A 256 -1.45 -24.45 4.65
CA GLY A 256 -2.07 -24.49 5.97
C GLY A 256 -3.41 -23.77 6.07
N SER A 257 -3.89 -23.62 7.31
CA SER A 257 -5.10 -22.87 7.63
C SER A 257 -4.79 -21.78 8.64
N ALA A 258 -4.75 -20.53 8.18
CA ALA A 258 -4.57 -19.37 9.06
C ALA A 258 -5.73 -19.22 10.05
N LEU A 259 -6.96 -19.55 9.65
CA LEU A 259 -8.14 -19.45 10.48
C LEU A 259 -8.09 -20.45 11.65
N LEU A 260 -7.88 -21.73 11.36
CA LEU A 260 -7.84 -22.77 12.40
C LEU A 260 -6.63 -22.60 13.33
N ALA A 261 -5.49 -22.12 12.80
CA ALA A 261 -4.35 -21.74 13.63
C ALA A 261 -4.70 -20.59 14.58
N LEU A 262 -5.35 -19.54 14.08
CA LEU A 262 -5.76 -18.38 14.87
C LEU A 262 -6.78 -18.76 15.95
N GLU A 263 -7.83 -19.52 15.60
CA GLU A 263 -8.85 -19.98 16.55
C GLU A 263 -8.23 -20.84 17.67
N HIS A 264 -7.30 -21.73 17.32
CA HIS A 264 -6.59 -22.55 18.29
C HIS A 264 -5.73 -21.69 19.23
N LEU A 265 -4.98 -20.71 18.70
CA LEU A 265 -4.14 -19.80 19.49
C LEU A 265 -4.97 -18.86 20.38
N MET A 266 -6.17 -18.48 19.94
CA MET A 266 -7.10 -17.71 20.76
C MET A 266 -7.62 -18.54 21.95
N ALA A 267 -7.87 -19.83 21.75
CA ALA A 267 -8.28 -20.74 22.83
C ALA A 267 -7.10 -21.15 23.73
N ASN A 268 -5.91 -21.33 23.14
CA ASN A 268 -4.70 -21.80 23.81
C ASN A 268 -3.50 -20.88 23.46
N PRO A 269 -3.35 -19.72 24.12
CA PRO A 269 -2.31 -18.75 23.77
C PRO A 269 -0.87 -19.17 24.06
N THR A 270 -0.68 -20.34 24.69
CA THR A 270 0.63 -20.88 25.06
C THR A 270 1.02 -22.11 24.24
N THR A 271 0.31 -22.38 23.14
CA THR A 271 0.58 -23.51 22.24
C THR A 271 2.00 -23.45 21.68
N LYS A 272 2.75 -24.54 21.85
CA LYS A 272 4.12 -24.67 21.37
C LYS A 272 4.15 -25.43 20.05
N ARG A 273 5.33 -25.39 19.40
CA ARG A 273 5.61 -26.24 18.24
C ARG A 273 5.38 -27.71 18.59
N GLY A 274 4.64 -28.42 17.74
CA GLY A 274 4.26 -29.83 17.89
C GLY A 274 2.91 -30.07 18.57
N ASP A 275 2.28 -29.05 19.17
CA ASP A 275 1.03 -29.21 19.91
C ASP A 275 -0.21 -29.15 18.99
N ASN A 276 -0.11 -28.50 17.82
CA ASN A 276 -1.21 -28.35 16.88
C ASN A 276 -0.71 -28.24 15.43
N GLN A 277 -1.24 -29.08 14.55
CA GLN A 277 -0.83 -29.14 13.15
C GLN A 277 -0.94 -27.80 12.41
N TRP A 278 -1.96 -26.98 12.69
CA TRP A 278 -2.20 -25.72 11.98
C TRP A 278 -1.28 -24.61 12.48
N VAL A 279 -1.04 -24.56 13.79
CA VAL A 279 -0.06 -23.65 14.38
C VAL A 279 1.35 -24.01 13.91
N ASP A 280 1.66 -25.30 13.76
CA ASP A 280 2.94 -25.75 13.20
C ASP A 280 3.16 -25.27 11.76
N LYS A 281 2.10 -25.17 10.93
CA LYS A 281 2.21 -24.56 9.60
C LYS A 281 2.56 -23.07 9.61
N ILE A 282 2.12 -22.32 10.63
CA ILE A 282 2.50 -20.91 10.80
C ILE A 282 3.97 -20.80 11.19
N TYR A 283 4.44 -21.71 12.04
CA TYR A 283 5.84 -21.81 12.43
C TYR A 283 6.75 -22.22 11.26
N GLU A 284 6.37 -23.22 10.46
CA GLU A 284 7.06 -23.64 9.22
C GLU A 284 7.16 -22.50 8.20
N LEU A 285 6.09 -21.70 8.05
CA LEU A 285 6.10 -20.51 7.20
C LEU A 285 7.16 -19.51 7.69
N MET A 286 7.24 -19.25 8.99
CA MET A 286 8.24 -18.33 9.53
C MET A 286 9.66 -18.86 9.43
N ASP A 287 9.87 -20.17 9.53
CA ASP A 287 11.17 -20.79 9.29
C ASP A 287 11.60 -20.63 7.82
N SER A 288 10.64 -20.75 6.89
CA SER A 288 10.86 -20.48 5.46
C SER A 288 11.19 -19.01 5.20
N VAL A 289 10.51 -18.09 5.89
CA VAL A 289 10.79 -16.65 5.83
C VAL A 289 12.17 -16.32 6.42
N ASP A 290 12.56 -16.92 7.54
CA ASP A 290 13.88 -16.76 8.15
C ASP A 290 14.99 -17.31 7.23
N SER A 291 14.78 -18.44 6.57
CA SER A 291 15.81 -19.06 5.73
C SER A 291 15.92 -18.44 4.33
N TYR A 292 14.80 -18.11 3.69
CA TYR A 292 14.76 -17.71 2.28
C TYR A 292 14.87 -16.20 2.06
N ILE A 293 14.23 -15.38 2.89
CA ILE A 293 14.31 -13.92 2.75
C ILE A 293 15.65 -13.46 3.35
N PRO A 294 16.58 -12.92 2.54
CA PRO A 294 17.89 -12.51 3.04
C PRO A 294 17.77 -11.28 3.95
N ILE A 295 18.72 -11.14 4.87
CA ILE A 295 18.86 -9.88 5.61
C ILE A 295 19.35 -8.82 4.61
N PRO A 296 18.58 -7.75 4.39
CA PRO A 296 18.94 -6.73 3.40
C PRO A 296 20.18 -5.95 3.85
N GLN A 297 21.10 -5.71 2.91
CA GLN A 297 22.23 -4.84 3.15
C GLN A 297 21.75 -3.39 3.23
N ARG A 298 21.69 -2.84 4.45
CA ARG A 298 21.21 -1.47 4.69
C ARG A 298 22.25 -0.45 4.23
N GLN A 299 21.81 0.56 3.50
CA GLN A 299 22.66 1.63 2.96
C GLN A 299 22.80 2.79 3.97
N THR A 300 23.34 2.51 5.16
CA THR A 300 23.43 3.49 6.27
C THR A 300 24.40 4.65 6.02
N GLU A 301 25.39 4.44 5.15
CA GLU A 301 26.41 5.46 4.83
C GLU A 301 25.93 6.48 3.80
N LEU A 302 24.81 6.23 3.12
CA LEU A 302 24.25 7.16 2.16
C LEU A 302 23.53 8.32 2.87
N PRO A 303 23.25 9.43 2.15
CA PRO A 303 22.42 10.50 2.70
C PRO A 303 21.03 10.01 3.13
N PHE A 304 20.58 10.47 4.30
CA PHE A 304 19.26 10.16 4.84
C PHE A 304 18.14 10.44 3.85
N LEU A 305 17.25 9.47 3.67
CA LEU A 305 15.99 9.62 2.94
C LEU A 305 14.93 8.70 3.56
N LEU A 306 13.76 9.27 3.87
CA LEU A 306 12.57 8.57 4.33
C LEU A 306 11.39 8.99 3.46
N ALA A 307 10.65 8.03 2.92
CA ALA A 307 9.41 8.28 2.19
C ALA A 307 8.24 8.41 3.16
N VAL A 308 7.52 9.53 3.13
CA VAL A 308 6.40 9.79 4.04
C VAL A 308 5.19 8.98 3.61
N GLU A 309 4.75 8.07 4.47
CA GLU A 309 3.57 7.23 4.29
C GLU A 309 2.33 7.89 4.88
N ASP A 310 2.41 8.35 6.13
CA ASP A 310 1.28 8.99 6.81
C ASP A 310 1.76 10.09 7.77
N VAL A 311 0.82 10.95 8.16
CA VAL A 311 1.06 12.14 8.99
C VAL A 311 0.01 12.23 10.09
N PHE A 312 0.50 12.14 11.31
CA PHE A 312 -0.29 12.28 12.53
C PHE A 312 0.03 13.60 13.23
N SER A 313 -0.95 14.16 13.92
CA SER A 313 -0.70 15.25 14.87
C SER A 313 -0.95 14.72 16.27
N ILE A 314 0.05 14.85 17.14
CA ILE A 314 -0.05 14.47 18.54
C ILE A 314 -0.24 15.75 19.35
N THR A 315 -1.41 15.88 20.00
CA THR A 315 -1.74 17.03 20.83
C THR A 315 -0.65 17.27 21.88
N GLY A 316 -0.10 18.49 21.89
CA GLY A 316 0.95 18.89 22.83
C GLY A 316 2.36 18.38 22.52
N ARG A 317 2.57 17.61 21.43
CA ARG A 317 3.90 17.17 20.98
C ARG A 317 4.29 17.73 19.61
N GLY A 318 3.36 17.75 18.66
CA GLY A 318 3.62 18.24 17.29
C GLY A 318 3.18 17.26 16.21
N THR A 319 3.74 17.41 15.02
CA THR A 319 3.42 16.59 13.84
C THR A 319 4.42 15.45 13.71
N VAL A 320 3.92 14.23 13.54
CA VAL A 320 4.70 13.01 13.32
C VAL A 320 4.50 12.55 11.89
N ALA A 321 5.60 12.42 11.15
CA ALA A 321 5.62 11.77 9.84
C ALA A 321 6.08 10.34 10.01
N THR A 322 5.28 9.37 9.54
CA THR A 322 5.65 7.95 9.56
C THR A 322 6.15 7.50 8.21
N GLY A 323 7.10 6.57 8.21
CA GLY A 323 7.57 5.92 7.01
C GLY A 323 8.80 5.07 7.24
N ARG A 324 9.21 4.38 6.18
CA ARG A 324 10.44 3.58 6.13
C ARG A 324 11.62 4.47 5.76
N VAL A 325 12.71 4.38 6.52
CA VAL A 325 13.98 4.97 6.09
C VAL A 325 14.52 4.17 4.91
N GLU A 326 14.57 4.76 3.71
CA GLU A 326 15.08 4.08 2.50
C GLU A 326 16.60 3.92 2.57
N ARG A 327 17.29 5.00 2.98
CA ARG A 327 18.75 5.05 3.05
C ARG A 327 19.23 6.04 4.11
N GLY A 328 20.48 5.88 4.50
CA GLY A 328 21.15 6.71 5.49
C GLY A 328 20.68 6.48 6.92
N THR A 329 20.97 7.46 7.77
CA THR A 329 20.61 7.46 9.19
C THR A 329 20.14 8.85 9.59
N VAL A 330 19.27 8.94 10.60
CA VAL A 330 18.86 10.21 11.20
C VAL A 330 18.83 10.14 12.71
N LYS A 331 19.36 11.16 13.37
CA LYS A 331 19.40 11.27 14.83
C LYS A 331 18.46 12.35 15.34
N VAL A 332 18.03 12.21 16.59
CA VAL A 332 17.30 13.28 17.27
C VAL A 332 18.20 14.54 17.32
N GLY A 333 17.66 15.66 16.85
CA GLY A 333 18.35 16.94 16.76
C GLY A 333 18.87 17.30 15.36
N GLU A 334 18.87 16.36 14.41
CA GLU A 334 19.31 16.62 13.05
C GLU A 334 18.27 17.39 12.23
N THR A 335 18.76 18.16 11.25
CA THR A 335 17.92 18.94 10.34
C THR A 335 17.72 18.20 9.03
N VAL A 336 16.47 18.14 8.58
CA VAL A 336 16.03 17.44 7.36
C VAL A 336 15.18 18.38 6.50
N ASP A 337 15.18 18.14 5.21
CA ASP A 337 14.30 18.82 4.25
C ASP A 337 13.05 17.99 3.99
N ILE A 338 11.90 18.66 3.97
CA ILE A 338 10.62 18.12 3.47
C ILE A 338 10.56 18.46 1.99
N VAL A 339 10.62 17.44 1.13
CA VAL A 339 10.76 17.60 -0.33
C VAL A 339 9.59 16.94 -1.07
N GLY A 340 9.10 17.61 -2.12
CA GLY A 340 8.05 17.12 -3.01
C GLY A 340 6.68 17.74 -2.75
N LEU A 341 5.83 17.75 -3.78
CA LEU A 341 4.45 18.29 -3.87
C LEU A 341 4.28 19.78 -3.58
N ARG A 342 5.19 20.40 -2.82
CA ARG A 342 5.19 21.80 -2.39
C ARG A 342 6.62 22.34 -2.36
N GLU A 343 6.74 23.62 -2.00
CA GLU A 343 8.04 24.24 -1.74
C GLU A 343 8.79 23.50 -0.63
N THR A 344 10.08 23.26 -0.87
CA THR A 344 10.95 22.57 0.07
C THR A 344 11.15 23.41 1.32
N ARG A 345 11.03 22.77 2.49
CA ARG A 345 11.21 23.42 3.80
C ARG A 345 12.07 22.56 4.70
N SER A 346 12.97 23.18 5.44
CA SER A 346 13.78 22.50 6.45
C SER A 346 13.09 22.45 7.80
N THR A 347 13.28 21.36 8.53
CA THR A 347 12.81 21.19 9.90
C THR A 347 13.81 20.36 10.70
N THR A 348 13.69 20.37 12.03
CA THR A 348 14.53 19.58 12.93
C THR A 348 13.74 18.38 13.46
N VAL A 349 14.35 17.20 13.41
CA VAL A 349 13.83 15.98 14.03
C VAL A 349 13.98 16.11 15.55
N THR A 350 12.88 16.04 16.29
CA THR A 350 12.86 16.21 17.75
C THR A 350 12.57 14.92 18.51
N GLY A 351 12.20 13.87 17.81
CA GLY A 351 11.98 12.55 18.37
C GLY A 351 11.91 11.52 17.26
N VAL A 352 12.41 10.32 17.56
CA VAL A 352 12.34 9.13 16.70
C VAL A 352 11.64 8.05 17.51
N GLU A 353 10.57 7.49 16.96
CA GLU A 353 9.80 6.41 17.60
C GLU A 353 9.57 5.25 16.61
N MET A 354 9.59 4.02 17.09
CA MET A 354 9.26 2.80 16.35
C MET A 354 8.39 1.93 17.25
N PHE A 355 7.20 1.55 16.78
CA PHE A 355 6.24 0.77 17.57
C PHE A 355 5.99 1.31 18.99
N GLN A 356 5.82 2.64 19.11
CA GLN A 356 5.62 3.36 20.38
C GLN A 356 6.82 3.29 21.37
N LYS A 357 7.97 2.78 20.93
CA LYS A 357 9.24 2.76 21.65
C LYS A 357 10.15 3.88 21.13
N ILE A 358 10.94 4.47 22.01
CA ILE A 358 11.82 5.60 21.67
C ILE A 358 13.15 5.07 21.11
N LEU A 359 13.69 5.74 20.10
CA LEU A 359 15.03 5.50 19.54
C LEU A 359 15.86 6.78 19.60
N ASP A 360 17.18 6.62 19.75
CA ASP A 360 18.12 7.74 19.66
C ASP A 360 18.46 8.07 18.19
N GLU A 361 18.46 7.04 17.33
CA GLU A 361 18.72 7.13 15.90
C GLU A 361 17.86 6.13 15.12
N ALA A 362 17.43 6.53 13.93
CA ALA A 362 16.82 5.66 12.93
C ALA A 362 17.86 5.31 11.85
N LEU A 363 17.85 4.05 11.42
CA LEU A 363 18.73 3.52 10.39
C LEU A 363 17.89 3.13 9.16
N ALA A 364 18.54 3.08 8.00
CA ALA A 364 17.95 2.52 6.79
C ALA A 364 17.30 1.15 7.06
N GLY A 365 16.04 1.01 6.66
CA GLY A 365 15.19 -0.15 6.94
C GLY A 365 14.17 0.05 8.05
N ASP A 366 14.41 0.93 9.02
CA ASP A 366 13.48 1.08 10.15
C ASP A 366 12.17 1.73 9.70
N ASN A 367 11.05 1.20 10.19
CA ASN A 367 9.72 1.82 10.10
C ASN A 367 9.50 2.73 11.30
N VAL A 368 9.65 4.04 11.11
CA VAL A 368 9.71 5.01 12.21
C VAL A 368 8.67 6.13 12.06
N GLY A 369 8.28 6.70 13.19
CA GLY A 369 7.64 8.00 13.31
C GLY A 369 8.65 9.07 13.70
N LEU A 370 8.82 10.09 12.87
CA LEU A 370 9.68 11.24 13.13
C LEU A 370 8.84 12.43 13.59
N LEU A 371 9.10 12.92 14.80
CA LEU A 371 8.47 14.13 15.35
C LEU A 371 9.19 15.37 14.82
N LEU A 372 8.48 16.19 14.05
CA LEU A 372 9.04 17.35 13.34
C LEU A 372 8.75 18.66 14.08
N ARG A 373 9.78 19.50 14.24
CA ARG A 373 9.65 20.79 14.91
C ARG A 373 8.97 21.82 14.02
N GLY A 374 7.91 22.46 14.52
CA GLY A 374 7.30 23.63 13.89
C GLY A 374 6.57 23.35 12.57
N VAL A 375 6.36 22.07 12.24
CA VAL A 375 5.62 21.64 11.04
C VAL A 375 4.18 21.36 11.45
N GLN A 376 3.20 21.91 10.73
CA GLN A 376 1.80 21.56 10.93
C GLN A 376 1.42 20.37 10.05
N LYS A 377 0.37 19.64 10.43
CA LYS A 377 -0.18 18.55 9.60
C LYS A 377 -0.58 19.03 8.20
N ALA A 378 -0.91 20.30 8.03
CA ALA A 378 -1.23 20.86 6.71
C ALA A 378 -0.01 21.07 5.82
N ASP A 379 1.21 21.14 6.37
CA ASP A 379 2.45 21.44 5.66
C ASP A 379 3.17 20.19 5.13
N ILE A 380 2.80 19.01 5.62
CA ILE A 380 3.39 17.73 5.25
C ILE A 380 2.29 16.71 4.97
N GLN A 381 2.46 15.93 3.92
CA GLN A 381 1.48 14.93 3.49
C GLN A 381 2.18 13.71 2.90
N ARG A 382 1.44 12.60 2.79
CA ARG A 382 1.85 11.40 2.06
C ARG A 382 2.35 11.78 0.65
N GLY A 383 3.40 11.10 0.21
CA GLY A 383 4.04 11.35 -1.09
C GLY A 383 5.13 12.41 -1.06
N MET A 384 5.39 13.04 0.09
CA MET A 384 6.61 13.80 0.31
C MET A 384 7.74 12.89 0.82
N VAL A 385 8.97 13.37 0.81
CA VAL A 385 10.11 12.70 1.44
C VAL A 385 10.76 13.60 2.49
N LEU A 386 11.31 12.99 3.53
CA LEU A 386 12.23 13.64 4.47
C LEU A 386 13.65 13.24 4.08
N ALA A 387 14.50 14.20 3.76
CA ALA A 387 15.84 13.92 3.28
C ALA A 387 16.91 14.75 4.00
N LYS A 388 18.16 14.29 3.96
CA LYS A 388 19.30 15.12 4.35
C LYS A 388 19.32 16.37 3.47
N GLN A 389 19.64 17.52 4.07
CA GLN A 389 19.51 18.81 3.39
C GLN A 389 20.25 18.87 2.05
N GLY A 390 19.56 19.34 1.01
CA GLY A 390 20.13 19.51 -0.33
C GLY A 390 20.56 18.22 -1.05
N THR A 391 20.17 17.04 -0.56
CA THR A 391 20.61 15.77 -1.15
C THR A 391 19.65 15.18 -2.18
N ILE A 392 18.41 15.66 -2.21
CA ILE A 392 17.43 15.35 -3.25
C ILE A 392 16.62 16.62 -3.54
N THR A 393 16.37 16.87 -4.82
CA THR A 393 15.57 18.00 -5.31
C THR A 393 14.28 17.50 -5.93
N PRO A 394 13.19 18.28 -5.89
CA PRO A 394 11.94 17.90 -6.50
C PRO A 394 11.93 18.31 -7.99
N HIS A 395 11.44 17.42 -8.84
CA HIS A 395 11.47 17.57 -10.31
C HIS A 395 10.09 17.36 -10.90
N THR A 396 9.83 17.97 -12.05
CA THR A 396 8.57 17.86 -12.79
C THR A 396 8.73 17.12 -14.10
N LYS A 397 9.95 16.97 -14.63
CA LYS A 397 10.14 16.38 -15.95
C LYS A 397 11.30 15.40 -16.00
N PHE A 398 11.06 14.23 -16.58
CA PHE A 398 12.07 13.19 -16.68
C PHE A 398 11.83 12.28 -17.89
N ASP A 399 12.91 11.62 -18.32
CA ASP A 399 12.88 10.51 -19.27
C ASP A 399 12.76 9.20 -18.52
N ALA A 400 11.96 8.27 -19.06
CA ALA A 400 11.82 6.94 -18.50
C ALA A 400 11.71 5.86 -19.57
N ILE A 401 12.20 4.67 -19.23
CA ILE A 401 11.87 3.44 -19.96
C ILE A 401 10.68 2.81 -19.27
N VAL A 402 9.65 2.49 -20.04
CA VAL A 402 8.38 1.97 -19.55
C VAL A 402 7.98 0.74 -20.33
N TYR A 403 7.62 -0.32 -19.61
CA TYR A 403 6.89 -1.46 -20.13
C TYR A 403 5.39 -1.22 -19.97
N VAL A 404 4.62 -1.35 -21.05
CA VAL A 404 3.16 -1.20 -21.02
C VAL A 404 2.52 -2.57 -20.87
N LEU A 405 1.68 -2.72 -19.85
CA LEU A 405 1.08 -4.02 -19.51
C LEU A 405 0.03 -4.43 -20.54
N LYS A 406 0.03 -5.71 -20.88
CA LYS A 406 -0.98 -6.36 -21.74
C LYS A 406 -2.31 -6.52 -21.01
N LYS A 407 -3.36 -6.80 -21.76
CA LYS A 407 -4.70 -7.11 -21.22
C LYS A 407 -4.64 -8.30 -20.25
N GLU A 408 -3.91 -9.34 -20.62
CA GLU A 408 -3.79 -10.59 -19.87
C GLU A 408 -3.09 -10.40 -18.52
N GLU A 409 -2.27 -9.35 -18.42
CA GLU A 409 -1.54 -8.92 -17.22
C GLU A 409 -2.35 -7.92 -16.36
N GLY A 410 -3.62 -7.68 -16.71
CA GLY A 410 -4.48 -6.70 -16.02
C GLY A 410 -4.35 -5.25 -16.54
N GLY A 411 -3.57 -5.05 -17.60
CA GLY A 411 -3.28 -3.75 -18.20
C GLY A 411 -4.35 -3.24 -19.16
N ARG A 412 -3.89 -2.55 -20.21
CA ARG A 412 -4.78 -1.89 -21.18
C ARG A 412 -5.23 -2.85 -22.27
N HIS A 413 -6.42 -2.59 -22.79
CA HIS A 413 -6.89 -3.20 -24.04
C HIS A 413 -6.55 -2.35 -25.26
N SER A 414 -6.57 -1.03 -25.10
CA SER A 414 -6.41 -0.06 -26.17
C SER A 414 -5.05 0.64 -26.09
N PRO A 415 -4.48 1.02 -27.25
CA PRO A 415 -3.28 1.82 -27.28
C PRO A 415 -3.49 3.21 -26.68
N PHE A 416 -2.38 3.89 -26.38
CA PHE A 416 -2.37 5.31 -26.02
C PHE A 416 -1.37 6.10 -26.87
N PHE A 417 -1.50 7.43 -26.83
CA PHE A 417 -0.76 8.38 -27.66
C PHE A 417 -0.05 9.42 -26.79
N ALA A 418 0.83 10.22 -27.40
CA ALA A 418 1.34 11.43 -26.76
C ALA A 418 0.18 12.34 -26.29
N GLY A 419 0.32 12.94 -25.13
CA GLY A 419 -0.74 13.67 -24.42
C GLY A 419 -1.54 12.82 -23.43
N TYR A 420 -1.28 11.52 -23.33
CA TYR A 420 -1.87 10.63 -22.33
C TYR A 420 -1.59 11.12 -20.89
N ARG A 421 -2.61 11.07 -20.01
CA ARG A 421 -2.55 11.62 -18.64
C ARG A 421 -2.89 10.63 -17.53
N PRO A 422 -2.01 9.64 -17.25
CA PRO A 422 -2.22 8.70 -16.16
C PRO A 422 -1.77 9.26 -14.80
N GLN A 423 -1.98 8.45 -13.75
CA GLN A 423 -1.35 8.63 -12.45
C GLN A 423 -0.03 7.86 -12.40
N PHE A 424 1.02 8.52 -11.92
CA PHE A 424 2.34 7.95 -11.67
C PHE A 424 2.51 7.71 -10.17
N TYR A 425 2.95 6.51 -9.83
CA TYR A 425 3.19 6.06 -8.46
C TYR A 425 4.70 5.92 -8.25
N MET A 426 5.26 6.82 -7.44
CA MET A 426 6.68 6.92 -7.12
C MET A 426 6.84 6.84 -5.60
N ARG A 427 7.42 5.76 -5.07
CA ARG A 427 7.46 5.52 -3.61
C ARG A 427 6.05 5.59 -2.99
N THR A 428 5.81 6.57 -2.13
CA THR A 428 4.53 6.87 -1.47
C THR A 428 3.71 7.92 -2.22
N THR A 429 4.25 8.52 -3.29
CA THR A 429 3.64 9.60 -4.07
C THR A 429 2.76 9.05 -5.18
N ASP A 430 1.54 9.54 -5.27
CA ASP A 430 0.68 9.44 -6.44
C ASP A 430 0.47 10.83 -7.06
N VAL A 431 0.84 10.99 -8.33
CA VAL A 431 0.77 12.28 -9.02
C VAL A 431 0.33 12.10 -10.47
N THR A 432 -0.49 13.01 -10.97
CA THR A 432 -0.88 12.99 -12.38
C THR A 432 0.29 13.48 -13.23
N GLY A 433 0.58 12.76 -14.30
CA GLY A 433 1.59 13.19 -15.26
C GLY A 433 1.03 13.17 -16.68
N ARG A 434 1.64 13.93 -17.57
CA ARG A 434 1.38 13.93 -19.00
C ARG A 434 2.56 13.28 -19.71
N VAL A 435 2.28 12.29 -20.55
CA VAL A 435 3.26 11.75 -21.49
C VAL A 435 3.40 12.75 -22.63
N SER A 436 4.54 13.43 -22.74
CA SER A 436 4.73 14.50 -23.74
C SER A 436 5.29 13.97 -25.05
N SER A 437 6.24 13.02 -24.99
CA SER A 437 6.80 12.33 -26.16
C SER A 437 7.00 10.85 -25.88
N ILE A 438 7.04 10.07 -26.95
CA ILE A 438 7.18 8.61 -26.92
C ILE A 438 8.15 8.21 -28.04
N MET A 439 9.13 7.39 -27.70
CA MET A 439 10.10 6.82 -28.62
C MET A 439 10.10 5.29 -28.48
N ASN A 440 10.30 4.59 -29.60
CA ASN A 440 10.47 3.14 -29.59
C ASN A 440 11.88 2.75 -29.12
N ASP A 441 12.14 1.45 -28.98
CA ASP A 441 13.45 0.93 -28.58
C ASP A 441 14.61 1.28 -29.54
N LYS A 442 14.29 1.80 -30.74
CA LYS A 442 15.26 2.27 -31.75
C LYS A 442 15.42 3.79 -31.77
N ASP A 443 14.90 4.50 -30.77
CA ASP A 443 14.95 5.96 -30.65
C ASP A 443 14.21 6.71 -31.76
N GLU A 444 13.24 6.07 -32.41
CA GLU A 444 12.35 6.71 -33.38
C GLU A 444 11.05 7.16 -32.70
N GLU A 445 10.54 8.33 -33.10
CA GLU A 445 9.29 8.86 -32.58
C GLU A 445 8.13 7.89 -32.87
N SER A 446 7.48 7.40 -31.81
CA SER A 446 6.31 6.56 -31.94
C SER A 446 5.05 7.37 -31.67
N LYS A 447 4.13 7.35 -32.63
CA LYS A 447 2.82 8.02 -32.46
C LYS A 447 1.92 7.28 -31.49
N MET A 448 2.12 5.98 -31.30
CA MET A 448 1.19 5.10 -30.60
C MET A 448 1.94 4.03 -29.82
N VAL A 449 1.47 3.71 -28.63
CA VAL A 449 2.02 2.63 -27.79
C VAL A 449 0.99 1.54 -27.64
N MET A 450 1.36 0.32 -28.00
CA MET A 450 0.53 -0.86 -27.86
C MET A 450 0.75 -1.53 -26.49
N PRO A 451 -0.28 -2.15 -25.91
CA PRO A 451 -0.10 -3.04 -24.76
C PRO A 451 0.92 -4.14 -25.07
N GLY A 452 1.92 -4.31 -24.20
CA GLY A 452 3.05 -5.21 -24.37
C GLY A 452 4.34 -4.55 -24.89
N ASP A 453 4.28 -3.28 -25.31
CA ASP A 453 5.46 -2.58 -25.80
C ASP A 453 6.38 -2.13 -24.65
N ARG A 454 7.68 -2.11 -24.95
CA ARG A 454 8.67 -1.36 -24.18
C ARG A 454 8.98 -0.08 -24.94
N VAL A 455 8.86 1.06 -24.26
CA VAL A 455 9.02 2.39 -24.87
C VAL A 455 9.83 3.32 -23.98
N LYS A 456 10.48 4.30 -24.59
CA LYS A 456 11.03 5.46 -23.91
C LYS A 456 9.98 6.57 -23.94
N MET A 457 9.75 7.26 -22.83
CA MET A 457 8.81 8.38 -22.78
C MET A 457 9.33 9.53 -21.93
N VAL A 458 8.99 10.75 -22.35
CA VAL A 458 9.14 11.96 -21.53
C VAL A 458 7.85 12.16 -20.74
N VAL A 459 7.97 12.32 -19.43
CA VAL A 459 6.86 12.54 -18.51
C VAL A 459 6.96 13.93 -17.92
N GLU A 460 5.84 14.65 -17.92
CA GLU A 460 5.66 15.95 -17.25
C GLU A 460 4.63 15.83 -16.13
N LEU A 461 5.08 15.88 -14.88
CA LEU A 461 4.24 15.82 -13.68
C LEU A 461 3.54 17.16 -13.43
N ILE A 462 2.30 17.12 -12.93
CA ILE A 462 1.56 18.35 -12.57
C ILE A 462 2.08 19.03 -11.29
N MET A 463 2.86 18.31 -10.50
CA MET A 463 3.47 18.76 -9.26
C MET A 463 4.90 18.23 -9.16
N PRO A 464 5.82 18.98 -8.53
CA PRO A 464 7.21 18.56 -8.42
C PRO A 464 7.33 17.40 -7.42
N VAL A 465 8.04 16.34 -7.77
CA VAL A 465 8.20 15.13 -6.94
C VAL A 465 9.67 14.84 -6.70
N ALA A 466 10.02 14.35 -5.52
CA ALA A 466 11.38 13.93 -5.21
C ALA A 466 11.73 12.66 -5.99
N CYS A 467 12.43 12.81 -7.12
CA CYS A 467 12.81 11.71 -7.99
C CYS A 467 14.28 11.80 -8.42
N GLU A 468 14.86 10.65 -8.76
CA GLU A 468 16.27 10.52 -9.12
C GLU A 468 16.44 9.46 -10.22
N PRO A 469 17.51 9.53 -11.04
CA PRO A 469 17.81 8.49 -12.02
C PRO A 469 17.87 7.09 -11.40
N GLY A 470 17.32 6.11 -12.10
CA GLY A 470 17.22 4.72 -11.65
C GLY A 470 16.00 4.43 -10.75
N MET A 471 15.23 5.44 -10.36
CA MET A 471 14.03 5.23 -9.55
C MET A 471 12.93 4.53 -10.36
N ARG A 472 12.35 3.47 -9.79
CA ARG A 472 11.22 2.74 -10.37
C ARG A 472 9.89 3.43 -10.06
N PHE A 473 8.91 3.28 -10.94
CA PHE A 473 7.55 3.78 -10.76
C PHE A 473 6.53 2.91 -11.48
N ALA A 474 5.27 2.98 -11.03
CA ALA A 474 4.14 2.36 -11.70
C ALA A 474 3.22 3.42 -12.32
N ILE A 475 2.54 3.07 -13.41
CA ILE A 475 1.57 3.92 -14.09
C ILE A 475 0.19 3.28 -13.94
N ARG A 476 -0.80 4.05 -13.48
CA ARG A 476 -2.18 3.57 -13.33
C ARG A 476 -3.19 4.52 -13.95
N GLU A 477 -4.27 3.97 -14.48
CA GLU A 477 -5.43 4.70 -14.99
C GLU A 477 -6.70 3.88 -14.75
N GLY A 478 -7.80 4.54 -14.36
CA GLY A 478 -9.11 3.89 -14.25
C GLY A 478 -9.12 2.70 -13.28
N GLY A 479 -8.30 2.76 -12.22
CA GLY A 479 -8.18 1.69 -11.23
C GLY A 479 -7.31 0.50 -11.65
N LYS A 480 -6.67 0.54 -12.83
CA LYS A 480 -5.80 -0.52 -13.33
C LYS A 480 -4.36 -0.07 -13.45
N THR A 481 -3.43 -0.99 -13.19
CA THR A 481 -2.02 -0.80 -13.51
C THR A 481 -1.82 -0.98 -15.01
N VAL A 482 -1.28 0.03 -15.68
CA VAL A 482 -1.16 0.07 -17.16
C VAL A 482 0.27 0.08 -17.65
N GLY A 483 1.22 0.40 -16.79
CA GLY A 483 2.64 0.46 -17.14
C GLY A 483 3.53 0.38 -15.92
N ALA A 484 4.77 0.01 -16.14
CA ALA A 484 5.82 0.04 -15.14
C ALA A 484 7.11 0.58 -15.75
N GLY A 485 7.80 1.45 -15.03
CA GLY A 485 8.92 2.20 -15.59
C GLY A 485 10.05 2.47 -14.62
N VAL A 486 11.16 2.92 -15.21
CA VAL A 486 12.37 3.35 -14.50
C VAL A 486 12.84 4.67 -15.09
N ILE A 487 13.11 5.65 -14.24
CA ILE A 487 13.67 6.94 -14.64
C ILE A 487 15.08 6.73 -15.19
N GLN A 488 15.35 7.27 -16.37
CA GLN A 488 16.69 7.28 -16.98
C GLN A 488 17.43 8.58 -16.63
N SER A 489 16.80 9.71 -16.89
CA SER A 489 17.38 11.04 -16.70
C SER A 489 16.34 12.03 -16.23
N ILE A 490 16.78 13.01 -15.44
CA ILE A 490 15.98 14.14 -15.01
C ILE A 490 16.20 15.28 -16.00
N LEU A 491 15.12 15.93 -16.43
CA LEU A 491 15.14 17.01 -17.40
C LEU A 491 14.88 18.38 -16.74
N GLU A 492 13.91 18.44 -15.82
CA GLU A 492 13.50 19.66 -15.10
C GLU A 492 13.11 19.34 -13.66
#